data_AF-A0A2H0QGZ5-F1
#
_entry.id   AF-A0A2H0QGZ5-F1
#
_cell.length_a   1.000
_cell.length_b   1.000
_cell.length_c   1.000
_cell.angle_alpha   90.00
_cell.angle_beta   90.00
_cell.angle_gamma   90.00
#
_symmetry.space_group_name_H-M   'P 1'
#
loop_
_entity.id
_entity.type
_entity.pdbx_description
1 polymer ?
#
loop_
_entity_poly.entity_id
_entity_poly.type
_entity_poly.pdbx_seq_one_letter_code
_entity_poly.pdbx_strand_id
1 'polypeptide(L)'
;MAKKAEKPDMNEFYHNLTEGIKIYSNSLQKYLANKDAKSALPFDISSVNKTFFEAFASLASEPENLAKKNIELYQKWSSLWFDAARDFVDGEEGGEPSEKKYDRRFREDDWENQPFYKFAKDSYLLYADWLNNLVKDVKNISPKEREKLEFYTSQFLNSISPSNFAFTNPEVLRATIETNGENLLKGLQNLARDIEQGKISQTDMTSFE
;
A
#
# COMPACT_ATOMS: atom_id res chain seq x y z
N MET A 1 -1.69 21.03 -25.27
CA MET A 1 -2.24 22.17 -24.51
C MET A 1 -2.86 21.60 -23.24
N ALA A 2 -2.20 21.76 -22.09
CA ALA A 2 -2.78 21.33 -20.81
C ALA A 2 -4.05 22.15 -20.56
N LYS A 3 -5.20 21.48 -20.39
CA LYS A 3 -6.42 22.13 -19.90
C LYS A 3 -6.05 22.79 -18.57
N LYS A 4 -6.24 24.10 -18.47
CA LYS A 4 -6.14 24.83 -17.21
C LYS A 4 -7.11 24.14 -16.25
N ALA A 5 -6.60 23.46 -15.22
CA ALA A 5 -7.43 22.77 -14.26
C ALA A 5 -8.45 23.77 -13.70
N GLU A 6 -9.73 23.56 -14.02
CA GLU A 6 -10.81 24.33 -13.47
C GLU A 6 -10.79 24.07 -11.96
N LYS A 7 -10.95 25.12 -11.14
CA LYS A 7 -10.92 24.94 -9.68
C LYS A 7 -12.03 23.94 -9.32
N PRO A 8 -11.76 22.93 -8.48
CA PRO A 8 -12.75 21.91 -8.15
C PRO A 8 -14.02 22.58 -7.58
N ASP A 9 -15.17 22.06 -7.99
CA ASP A 9 -16.44 22.47 -7.39
C ASP A 9 -16.50 21.87 -5.99
N MET A 10 -16.26 22.73 -4.99
CA MET A 10 -16.23 22.29 -3.61
C MET A 10 -17.58 21.76 -3.14
N ASN A 11 -18.70 22.29 -3.64
CA ASN A 11 -20.01 21.80 -3.24
C ASN A 11 -20.25 20.38 -3.75
N GLU A 12 -19.91 20.14 -5.02
CA GLU A 12 -19.98 18.80 -5.62
C GLU A 12 -19.04 17.82 -4.92
N PHE A 13 -17.81 18.24 -4.63
CA PHE A 13 -16.85 17.45 -3.87
C PHE A 13 -17.38 17.03 -2.49
N TYR A 14 -17.89 17.99 -1.70
CA TYR A 14 -18.44 17.69 -0.38
C TYR A 14 -19.68 16.79 -0.47
N HIS A 15 -20.51 16.98 -1.50
CA HIS A 15 -21.66 16.12 -1.74
C HIS A 15 -21.24 14.68 -2.02
N ASN A 16 -20.36 14.47 -3.00
CA ASN A 16 -19.88 13.15 -3.41
C ASN A 16 -19.18 12.40 -2.28
N LEU A 17 -18.33 13.09 -1.52
CA LEU A 17 -17.64 12.51 -0.36
C LEU A 17 -18.63 12.09 0.73
N THR A 18 -19.58 12.98 1.07
CA THR A 18 -20.56 12.74 2.13
C THR A 18 -21.49 11.58 1.76
N GLU A 19 -21.97 11.55 0.52
CA GLU A 19 -22.86 10.48 0.06
C GLU A 19 -22.14 9.13 0.01
N GLY A 20 -20.89 9.09 -0.47
CA GLY A 20 -20.08 7.88 -0.45
C GLY A 20 -19.87 7.34 0.96
N ILE A 21 -19.50 8.21 1.92
CA ILE A 21 -19.31 7.84 3.32
C ILE A 21 -20.61 7.31 3.93
N LYS A 22 -21.75 7.95 3.62
CA LYS A 22 -23.06 7.54 4.10
C LYS A 22 -23.45 6.16 3.56
N ILE A 23 -23.27 5.91 2.27
CA ILE A 23 -23.53 4.61 1.65
C ILE A 23 -22.68 3.53 2.33
N TYR A 24 -21.36 3.75 2.40
CA TYR A 24 -20.44 2.83 3.06
C TYR A 24 -20.81 2.57 4.53
N SER A 25 -21.06 3.62 5.31
CA SER A 25 -21.39 3.51 6.74
C SER A 25 -22.67 2.72 6.97
N ASN A 26 -23.69 2.95 6.14
CA ASN A 26 -24.94 2.20 6.22
C ASN A 26 -24.74 0.71 5.92
N SER A 27 -23.99 0.38 4.87
CA SER A 27 -23.69 -1.01 4.51
C SER A 27 -22.83 -1.70 5.56
N LEU A 28 -21.83 -1.01 6.12
CA LEU A 28 -21.01 -1.53 7.21
C LEU A 28 -21.85 -1.79 8.48
N GLN A 29 -22.73 -0.86 8.85
CA GLN A 29 -23.62 -1.04 10.00
C GLN A 29 -24.53 -2.27 9.83
N LYS A 30 -25.11 -2.46 8.63
CA LYS A 30 -25.91 -3.66 8.31
C LYS A 30 -25.08 -4.94 8.44
N TYR A 31 -23.86 -4.95 7.92
CA TYR A 31 -22.97 -6.10 8.00
C TYR A 31 -22.59 -6.44 9.45
N LEU A 32 -22.22 -5.44 10.26
CA LEU A 32 -21.87 -5.63 11.66
C LEU A 32 -23.06 -6.05 12.54
N ALA A 33 -24.28 -5.64 12.17
CA ALA A 33 -25.50 -6.10 12.85
C ALA A 33 -25.85 -7.56 12.51
N ASN A 34 -25.26 -8.13 11.45
CA ASN A 34 -25.48 -9.51 11.06
C ASN A 34 -24.70 -10.48 11.98
N LYS A 35 -25.44 -11.21 12.83
CA LYS A 35 -24.85 -12.19 13.77
C LYS A 35 -24.23 -13.41 13.10
N ASP A 36 -24.59 -13.66 11.83
CA ASP A 36 -24.05 -14.77 11.04
C ASP A 36 -22.83 -14.35 10.21
N ALA A 37 -22.38 -13.10 10.32
CA ALA A 37 -21.16 -12.63 9.67
C ALA A 37 -19.95 -13.43 10.18
N LYS A 38 -19.30 -14.18 9.30
CA LYS A 38 -18.08 -14.94 9.61
C LYS A 38 -16.89 -14.00 9.80
N SER A 39 -15.86 -14.48 10.50
CA SER A 39 -14.57 -13.78 10.63
C SER A 39 -14.10 -13.27 9.28
N ALA A 40 -13.79 -11.98 9.21
CA ALA A 40 -13.36 -11.31 7.99
C ALA A 40 -11.91 -11.65 7.58
N LEU A 41 -11.14 -12.30 8.47
CA LEU A 41 -9.73 -12.60 8.20
C LEU A 41 -9.59 -13.92 7.42
N PRO A 42 -9.01 -13.89 6.20
CA PRO A 42 -8.88 -15.08 5.36
C PRO A 42 -7.71 -16.00 5.77
N PHE A 43 -7.09 -15.77 6.93
CA PHE A 43 -5.90 -16.49 7.40
C PHE A 43 -5.94 -16.75 8.91
N ASP A 44 -5.23 -17.81 9.33
CA ASP A 44 -5.07 -18.17 10.74
C ASP A 44 -3.94 -17.35 11.39
N ILE A 45 -4.32 -16.49 12.35
CA ILE A 45 -3.41 -15.64 13.11
C ILE A 45 -2.38 -16.47 13.89
N SER A 46 -2.76 -17.64 14.39
CA SER A 46 -1.85 -18.50 15.15
C SER A 46 -0.72 -19.02 14.25
N SER A 47 -1.07 -19.51 13.05
CA SER A 47 -0.08 -19.89 12.05
C SER A 47 0.83 -18.72 11.68
N VAL A 48 0.28 -17.53 11.45
CA VAL A 48 1.07 -16.34 11.10
C VAL A 48 2.07 -16.01 12.22
N ASN A 49 1.61 -15.94 13.47
CA ASN A 49 2.46 -15.64 14.63
C ASN A 49 3.58 -16.67 14.80
N LYS A 50 3.27 -17.95 14.65
CA LYS A 50 4.26 -19.02 14.72
C LYS A 50 5.35 -18.84 13.65
N THR A 51 4.96 -18.63 12.38
CA THR A 51 5.89 -18.45 11.27
C THR A 51 6.83 -17.26 11.52
N PHE A 52 6.30 -16.11 11.95
CA PHE A 52 7.13 -14.94 12.26
C PHE A 52 8.02 -15.12 13.48
N PHE A 53 7.54 -15.83 14.51
CA PHE A 53 8.36 -16.12 15.70
C PHE A 53 9.55 -17.03 15.36
N GLU A 54 9.34 -18.09 14.57
CA GLU A 54 10.42 -18.97 14.09
C GLU A 54 11.43 -18.20 13.23
N ALA A 55 10.95 -17.33 12.34
CA ALA A 55 11.80 -16.46 11.53
C ALA A 55 12.64 -15.52 12.41
N PHE A 56 12.02 -14.87 13.40
CA PHE A 56 12.73 -13.99 14.33
C PHE A 56 13.79 -14.76 15.15
N ALA A 57 13.44 -15.93 15.68
CA ALA A 57 14.37 -16.77 16.44
C ALA A 57 15.58 -17.19 15.58
N SER A 58 15.36 -17.53 14.31
CA SER A 58 16.46 -17.80 13.38
C SER A 58 17.34 -16.58 13.14
N LEU A 59 16.77 -15.40 12.89
CA LEU A 59 17.55 -14.18 12.67
C LEU A 59 18.35 -13.78 13.92
N ALA A 60 17.75 -13.92 15.10
CA ALA A 60 18.40 -13.65 16.37
C ALA A 60 19.59 -14.58 16.65
N SER A 61 19.62 -15.78 16.05
CA SER A 61 20.76 -16.70 16.14
C SER A 61 21.96 -16.28 15.29
N GLU A 62 21.80 -15.30 14.38
CA GLU A 62 22.86 -14.75 13.53
C GLU A 62 23.00 -13.22 13.69
N PRO A 63 23.35 -12.73 14.90
CA PRO A 63 23.31 -11.31 15.21
C PRO A 63 24.26 -10.46 14.35
N GLU A 64 25.41 -11.00 13.92
CA GLU A 64 26.36 -10.29 13.06
C GLU A 64 25.78 -10.02 11.66
N ASN A 65 25.13 -11.02 11.06
CA ASN A 65 24.50 -10.87 9.75
C ASN A 65 23.31 -9.89 9.81
N LEU A 66 22.50 -10.00 10.87
CA LEU A 66 21.40 -9.06 11.12
C LEU A 66 21.92 -7.62 11.29
N ALA A 67 22.98 -7.42 12.07
CA ALA A 67 23.60 -6.11 12.27
C ALA A 67 24.13 -5.53 10.95
N LYS A 68 24.80 -6.34 10.13
CA LYS A 68 25.27 -5.93 8.80
C LYS A 68 24.12 -5.42 7.92
N LYS A 69 23.02 -6.17 7.82
CA LYS A 69 21.85 -5.75 7.02
C LYS A 69 21.19 -4.49 7.55
N ASN A 70 21.16 -4.29 8.86
CA ASN A 70 20.64 -3.06 9.46
C ASN A 70 21.56 -1.88 9.14
N ILE A 71 22.88 -2.04 9.23
CA ILE A 71 23.84 -0.99 8.84
C ILE A 71 23.66 -0.62 7.36
N GLU A 72 23.55 -1.61 6.46
CA GLU A 72 23.29 -1.38 5.04
C GLU A 72 21.97 -0.63 4.80
N LEU A 73 20.91 -0.98 5.54
CA LEU A 73 19.63 -0.26 5.50
C LEU A 73 19.81 1.18 5.95
N TYR A 74 20.47 1.43 7.09
CA TYR A 74 20.67 2.77 7.61
C TYR A 74 21.50 3.64 6.64
N GLN A 75 22.55 3.09 6.04
CA GLN A 75 23.35 3.80 5.04
C GLN A 75 22.51 4.21 3.83
N LYS A 76 21.72 3.28 3.27
CA LYS A 76 20.84 3.57 2.13
C LYS A 76 19.73 4.54 2.50
N TRP A 77 19.15 4.41 3.69
CA TRP A 77 18.13 5.31 4.22
C TRP A 77 18.68 6.73 4.40
N SER A 78 19.88 6.88 4.95
CA SER A 78 20.55 8.17 5.10
C SER A 78 20.82 8.83 3.74
N SER A 79 21.33 8.09 2.75
CA SER A 79 21.51 8.60 1.38
C SER A 79 20.18 9.11 0.82
N LEU A 80 19.15 8.28 0.87
CA LEU A 80 17.82 8.60 0.36
C LEU A 80 17.24 9.85 1.04
N TRP A 81 17.44 10.00 2.35
CA TRP A 81 17.01 11.20 3.08
C TRP A 81 17.78 12.46 2.66
N PHE A 82 19.11 12.36 2.46
CA PHE A 82 19.91 13.48 1.97
C PHE A 82 19.55 13.88 0.54
N ASP A 83 19.31 12.91 -0.34
CA ASP A 83 18.90 13.15 -1.72
C ASP A 83 17.53 13.84 -1.75
N ALA A 84 16.55 13.33 -0.99
CA ALA A 84 15.24 13.97 -0.91
C ALA A 84 15.27 15.37 -0.27
N ALA A 85 16.14 15.59 0.73
CA ALA A 85 16.33 16.91 1.31
C ALA A 85 16.92 17.90 0.28
N ARG A 86 17.84 17.44 -0.56
CA ARG A 86 18.39 18.23 -1.67
C ARG A 86 17.31 18.56 -2.69
N ASP A 87 16.59 17.55 -3.21
CA ASP A 87 15.53 17.73 -4.20
C ASP A 87 14.47 18.74 -3.72
N PHE A 88 14.12 18.68 -2.44
CA PHE A 88 13.17 19.61 -1.83
C PHE A 88 13.70 21.05 -1.74
N VAL A 89 14.99 21.24 -1.44
CA VAL A 89 15.62 22.56 -1.30
C VAL A 89 15.88 23.19 -2.67
N ASP A 90 16.41 22.42 -3.61
CA ASP A 90 16.80 22.90 -4.94
C ASP A 90 15.57 23.05 -5.87
N GLY A 91 14.42 22.48 -5.47
CA GLY A 91 13.19 22.51 -6.25
C GLY A 91 13.31 21.69 -7.54
N GLU A 92 14.23 20.71 -7.57
CA GLU A 92 14.36 19.79 -8.70
C GLU A 92 13.16 18.84 -8.74
N GLU A 93 12.72 18.50 -9.95
CA GLU A 93 11.68 17.50 -10.18
C GLU A 93 12.24 16.10 -9.88
N GLY A 94 12.33 15.76 -8.59
CA GLY A 94 12.61 14.40 -8.11
C GLY A 94 13.99 13.82 -8.41
N GLY A 95 14.99 14.62 -8.78
CA GLY A 95 16.37 14.15 -8.97
C GLY A 95 16.51 13.04 -10.02
N GLU A 96 17.63 12.31 -10.00
CA GLU A 96 17.82 11.18 -10.94
C GLU A 96 16.84 10.02 -10.64
N PRO A 97 16.21 9.43 -11.67
CA PRO A 97 15.35 8.27 -11.51
C PRO A 97 16.09 7.15 -10.79
N SER A 98 15.47 6.55 -9.78
CA SER A 98 16.15 5.49 -9.03
C SER A 98 16.32 4.26 -9.94
N GLU A 99 17.49 3.63 -9.94
CA GLU A 99 17.76 2.38 -10.70
C GLU A 99 16.93 1.17 -10.22
N LYS A 100 15.91 1.38 -9.37
CA LYS A 100 15.18 0.31 -8.69
C LYS A 100 14.21 -0.40 -9.63
N LYS A 101 13.99 -1.69 -9.33
CA LYS A 101 13.13 -2.62 -10.07
C LYS A 101 11.77 -2.00 -10.41
N TYR A 102 11.39 -2.12 -11.67
CA TYR A 102 10.07 -1.76 -12.19
C TYR A 102 8.95 -2.41 -11.35
N ASP A 103 8.25 -1.59 -10.56
CA ASP A 103 7.06 -1.96 -9.81
C ASP A 103 5.86 -1.25 -10.42
N ARG A 104 4.90 -2.04 -10.93
CA ARG A 104 3.74 -1.52 -11.66
C ARG A 104 2.89 -0.54 -10.87
N ARG A 105 2.99 -0.55 -9.53
CA ARG A 105 2.26 0.37 -8.63
C ARG A 105 2.77 1.81 -8.71
N PHE A 106 3.99 2.00 -9.21
CA PHE A 106 4.68 3.30 -9.26
C PHE A 106 5.01 3.70 -10.70
N ARG A 107 4.16 3.31 -11.66
CA ARG A 107 4.42 3.48 -13.10
C ARG A 107 4.25 4.91 -13.60
N GLU A 108 3.48 5.72 -12.89
CA GLU A 108 3.15 7.08 -13.33
C GLU A 108 4.28 8.04 -12.99
N ASP A 109 4.50 9.03 -13.85
CA ASP A 109 5.62 9.95 -13.78
C ASP A 109 5.70 10.73 -12.46
N ASP A 110 4.58 11.02 -11.81
CA ASP A 110 4.55 11.72 -10.51
C ASP A 110 5.32 10.97 -9.41
N TRP A 111 5.45 9.64 -9.51
CA TRP A 111 6.22 8.84 -8.56
C TRP A 111 7.74 9.02 -8.70
N GLU A 112 8.21 9.61 -9.81
CA GLU A 112 9.60 10.03 -10.00
C GLU A 112 9.71 11.55 -9.88
N ASN A 113 8.86 12.32 -10.54
CA ASN A 113 9.08 13.75 -10.75
C ASN A 113 8.69 14.63 -9.55
N GLN A 114 7.96 14.10 -8.57
CA GLN A 114 7.53 14.86 -7.41
C GLN A 114 8.29 14.39 -6.16
N PRO A 115 9.09 15.27 -5.50
CA PRO A 115 9.97 14.88 -4.41
C PRO A 115 9.31 14.08 -3.29
N PHE A 116 8.09 14.46 -2.90
CA PHE A 116 7.33 13.76 -1.86
C PHE A 116 6.95 12.32 -2.26
N TYR A 117 6.37 12.13 -3.46
CA TYR A 117 5.94 10.81 -3.93
C TYR A 117 7.14 9.90 -4.22
N LYS A 118 8.22 10.47 -4.78
CA LYS A 118 9.47 9.76 -4.99
C LYS A 118 10.07 9.28 -3.68
N PHE A 119 10.18 10.15 -2.68
CA PHE A 119 10.67 9.78 -1.36
C PHE A 119 9.83 8.67 -0.73
N ALA A 120 8.48 8.77 -0.78
CA ALA A 120 7.58 7.75 -0.24
C ALA A 120 7.76 6.39 -0.93
N LYS A 121 7.82 6.38 -2.26
CA LYS A 121 8.08 5.18 -3.07
C LYS A 121 9.44 4.57 -2.75
N ASP A 122 10.52 5.36 -2.86
CA ASP A 122 11.88 4.87 -2.72
C ASP A 122 12.14 4.34 -1.31
N SER A 123 11.53 4.97 -0.30
CA SER A 123 11.52 4.52 1.10
C SER A 123 10.87 3.15 1.21
N TYR A 124 9.64 3.02 0.68
CA TYR A 124 8.91 1.77 0.67
C TYR A 124 9.70 0.65 -0.02
N LEU A 125 10.24 0.90 -1.22
CA LEU A 125 11.02 -0.08 -1.97
C LEU A 125 12.31 -0.49 -1.23
N LEU A 126 12.96 0.45 -0.53
CA LEU A 126 14.14 0.16 0.29
C LEU A 126 13.79 -0.80 1.45
N TYR A 127 12.73 -0.50 2.21
CA TYR A 127 12.29 -1.36 3.30
C TYR A 127 11.78 -2.71 2.81
N ALA A 128 11.05 -2.73 1.68
CA ALA A 128 10.57 -3.96 1.07
C ALA A 128 11.72 -4.87 0.63
N ASP A 129 12.75 -4.33 -0.03
CA ASP A 129 13.91 -5.13 -0.44
C ASP A 129 14.72 -5.60 0.77
N TRP A 130 14.91 -4.75 1.78
CA TRP A 130 15.55 -5.14 3.05
C TRP A 130 14.80 -6.28 3.76
N LEU A 131 13.48 -6.18 3.91
CA LEU A 131 12.68 -7.20 4.59
C LEU A 131 12.66 -8.53 3.81
N ASN A 132 12.52 -8.47 2.49
CA ASN A 132 12.62 -9.65 1.64
C ASN A 132 14.00 -10.32 1.73
N ASN A 133 15.07 -9.53 1.83
CA ASN A 133 16.42 -10.05 2.02
C ASN A 133 16.62 -10.64 3.43
N LEU A 134 15.94 -10.14 4.47
CA LEU A 134 15.95 -10.80 5.78
C LEU A 134 15.23 -12.15 5.74
N VAL A 135 14.07 -12.21 5.10
CA VAL A 135 13.29 -13.46 4.97
C VAL A 135 14.09 -14.55 4.26
N LYS A 136 14.85 -14.21 3.22
CA LYS A 136 15.73 -15.17 2.52
C LYS A 136 16.80 -15.77 3.42
N ASP A 137 17.31 -14.98 4.36
CA ASP A 137 18.40 -15.38 5.26
C ASP A 137 17.92 -16.19 6.46
N VAL A 138 16.61 -16.31 6.68
CA VAL A 138 16.05 -17.19 7.71
C VAL A 138 16.47 -18.64 7.41
N LYS A 139 17.06 -19.31 8.40
CA LYS A 139 17.53 -20.70 8.33
C LYS A 139 16.74 -21.58 9.28
N ASN A 140 16.96 -22.88 9.22
CA ASN A 140 16.40 -23.87 10.16
C ASN A 140 14.86 -23.90 10.25
N ILE A 141 14.17 -23.46 9.20
CA ILE A 141 12.71 -23.56 9.05
C ILE A 141 12.35 -24.61 8.00
N SER A 142 11.20 -25.26 8.17
CA SER A 142 10.70 -26.22 7.17
C SER A 142 10.37 -25.53 5.84
N PRO A 143 10.39 -26.24 4.70
CA PRO A 143 10.01 -25.66 3.40
C PRO A 143 8.61 -25.03 3.42
N LYS A 144 7.66 -25.64 4.13
CA LYS A 144 6.29 -25.13 4.27
C LYS A 144 6.22 -23.82 5.06
N GLU A 145 7.02 -23.70 6.13
CA GLU A 145 7.08 -22.46 6.90
C GLU A 145 7.82 -21.35 6.13
N ARG A 146 8.78 -21.71 5.26
CA ARG A 146 9.41 -20.75 4.35
C ARG A 146 8.42 -20.15 3.37
N GLU A 147 7.62 -20.98 2.71
CA GLU A 147 6.59 -20.51 1.77
C GLU A 147 5.58 -19.58 2.46
N LYS A 148 5.13 -19.95 3.66
CA LYS A 148 4.27 -19.09 4.48
C LYS A 148 4.94 -17.76 4.83
N LEU A 149 6.21 -17.79 5.24
CA LEU A 149 6.94 -16.59 5.62
C LEU A 149 7.06 -15.62 4.45
N GLU A 150 7.42 -16.14 3.27
CA GLU A 150 7.51 -15.36 2.03
C GLU A 150 6.14 -14.80 1.63
N PHE A 151 5.09 -15.62 1.71
CA PHE A 151 3.72 -15.21 1.43
C PHE A 151 3.24 -14.10 2.37
N TYR A 152 3.29 -14.31 3.69
CA TYR A 152 2.81 -13.34 4.68
C TYR A 152 3.64 -12.05 4.68
N THR A 153 4.95 -12.15 4.45
CA THR A 153 5.80 -10.96 4.27
C THR A 153 5.38 -10.18 3.04
N SER A 154 5.11 -10.87 1.93
CA SER A 154 4.62 -10.21 0.71
C SER A 154 3.25 -9.57 0.94
N GLN A 155 2.33 -10.22 1.64
CA GLN A 155 1.03 -9.62 2.00
C GLN A 155 1.19 -8.39 2.89
N PHE A 156 2.08 -8.45 3.88
CA PHE A 156 2.37 -7.31 4.75
C PHE A 156 2.98 -6.13 3.98
N LEU A 157 4.00 -6.37 3.14
CA LEU A 157 4.58 -5.32 2.30
C LEU A 157 3.55 -4.75 1.33
N ASN A 158 2.74 -5.60 0.71
CA ASN A 158 1.69 -5.15 -0.19
C ASN A 158 0.65 -4.29 0.52
N SER A 159 0.32 -4.55 1.80
CA SER A 159 -0.71 -3.78 2.53
C SER A 159 -0.23 -2.39 2.94
N ILE A 160 1.07 -2.23 3.25
CA ILE A 160 1.65 -0.95 3.67
C ILE A 160 2.14 -0.08 2.50
N SER A 161 1.98 -0.54 1.26
CA SER A 161 2.40 0.20 0.06
C SER A 161 1.75 1.60 0.02
N PRO A 162 2.51 2.68 -0.25
CA PRO A 162 1.96 4.04 -0.33
C PRO A 162 0.93 4.19 -1.45
N SER A 163 0.97 3.33 -2.48
CA SER A 163 -0.04 3.28 -3.54
C SER A 163 -1.45 2.95 -3.02
N ASN A 164 -1.58 2.33 -1.85
CA ASN A 164 -2.86 1.87 -1.31
C ASN A 164 -3.66 2.96 -0.59
N PHE A 165 -3.02 4.06 -0.21
CA PHE A 165 -3.69 5.13 0.54
C PHE A 165 -3.94 6.31 -0.38
N ALA A 166 -5.20 6.77 -0.42
CA ALA A 166 -5.62 7.85 -1.29
C ALA A 166 -4.75 9.12 -1.14
N PHE A 167 -4.36 9.47 0.09
CA PHE A 167 -3.56 10.67 0.38
C PHE A 167 -2.09 10.58 -0.06
N THR A 168 -1.57 9.38 -0.28
CA THR A 168 -0.18 9.19 -0.72
C THR A 168 -0.11 8.72 -2.17
N ASN A 169 -1.24 8.62 -2.86
CA ASN A 169 -1.32 8.19 -4.25
C ASN A 169 -1.63 9.40 -5.17
N PRO A 170 -0.67 9.82 -6.01
CA PRO A 170 -0.85 10.97 -6.89
C PRO A 170 -1.98 10.78 -7.92
N GLU A 171 -2.17 9.56 -8.42
CA GLU A 171 -3.22 9.23 -9.38
C GLU A 171 -4.61 9.42 -8.77
N VAL A 172 -4.78 8.95 -7.53
CA VAL A 172 -6.05 9.08 -6.81
C VAL A 172 -6.33 10.55 -6.49
N LEU A 173 -5.33 11.30 -6.01
CA LEU A 173 -5.51 12.73 -5.72
C LEU A 173 -5.86 13.53 -6.98
N ARG A 174 -5.16 13.27 -8.09
CA ARG A 174 -5.43 13.92 -9.37
C ARG A 174 -6.85 13.61 -9.86
N ALA A 175 -7.22 12.33 -9.92
CA ALA A 175 -8.57 11.93 -10.30
C ALA A 175 -9.64 12.54 -9.38
N THR A 176 -9.36 12.61 -8.07
CA THR A 176 -10.28 13.21 -7.09
C THR A 176 -10.54 14.68 -7.37
N ILE A 177 -9.50 15.44 -7.75
CA ILE A 177 -9.63 16.84 -8.12
C ILE A 177 -10.36 16.97 -9.47
N GLU A 178 -9.96 16.17 -10.47
CA GLU A 178 -10.53 16.21 -11.83
C GLU A 178 -12.01 15.80 -11.88
N THR A 179 -12.45 14.92 -11.00
CA THR A 179 -13.82 14.40 -10.97
C THR A 179 -14.64 14.92 -9.79
N ASN A 180 -14.20 15.99 -9.11
CA ASN A 180 -14.86 16.50 -7.90
C ASN A 180 -15.26 15.38 -6.90
N GLY A 181 -14.36 14.42 -6.66
CA GLY A 181 -14.57 13.29 -5.74
C GLY A 181 -15.46 12.14 -6.24
N GLU A 182 -15.96 12.18 -7.48
CA GLU A 182 -16.79 11.10 -8.04
C GLU A 182 -16.08 9.73 -8.06
N ASN A 183 -14.77 9.70 -8.29
CA ASN A 183 -13.95 8.49 -8.19
C ASN A 183 -14.05 7.82 -6.80
N LEU A 184 -14.03 8.62 -5.72
CA LEU A 184 -14.15 8.13 -4.34
C LEU A 184 -15.57 7.65 -4.04
N LEU A 185 -16.60 8.37 -4.52
CA LEU A 185 -17.99 7.96 -4.41
C LEU A 185 -18.20 6.57 -5.03
N LYS A 186 -17.74 6.37 -6.27
CA LYS A 186 -17.81 5.08 -6.96
C LYS A 186 -17.05 3.98 -6.21
N GLY A 187 -15.86 4.30 -5.69
CA GLY A 187 -15.07 3.36 -4.88
C GLY A 187 -15.81 2.91 -3.62
N LEU A 188 -16.41 3.85 -2.89
CA LEU A 188 -17.19 3.57 -1.68
C LEU A 188 -18.49 2.80 -1.98
N GLN A 189 -19.14 3.06 -3.10
CA GLN A 189 -20.29 2.27 -3.58
C GLN A 189 -19.90 0.82 -3.90
N ASN A 190 -18.74 0.61 -4.53
CA ASN A 190 -18.23 -0.73 -4.79
C ASN A 190 -17.93 -1.47 -3.48
N LEU A 191 -17.22 -0.81 -2.56
CA LEU A 191 -16.91 -1.37 -1.25
C LEU A 191 -18.17 -1.70 -0.44
N ALA A 192 -19.17 -0.81 -0.47
CA ALA A 192 -20.46 -1.03 0.18
C ALA A 192 -21.17 -2.28 -0.36
N ARG A 193 -21.18 -2.47 -1.69
CA ARG A 193 -21.73 -3.68 -2.33
C ARG A 193 -20.98 -4.94 -1.90
N ASP A 194 -19.66 -4.89 -1.87
CA ASP A 194 -18.83 -6.04 -1.46
C ASP A 194 -19.06 -6.42 0.01
N ILE A 195 -19.23 -5.43 0.89
CA ILE A 195 -19.59 -5.64 2.30
C ILE A 195 -20.96 -6.29 2.43
N GLU A 196 -21.96 -5.82 1.70
CA GLU A 196 -23.31 -6.42 1.73
C GLU A 196 -23.32 -7.86 1.20
N GLN A 197 -22.44 -8.19 0.24
CA GLN A 197 -22.27 -9.55 -0.26
C GLN A 197 -21.38 -10.43 0.62
N GLY A 198 -20.63 -9.85 1.56
CA GLY A 198 -19.65 -10.56 2.39
C GLY A 198 -18.46 -11.12 1.63
N LYS A 199 -18.20 -10.66 0.39
CA LYS A 199 -17.10 -11.09 -0.47
C LYS A 199 -16.69 -9.95 -1.40
N ILE A 200 -15.41 -9.93 -1.78
CA ILE A 200 -14.88 -8.97 -2.76
C ILE A 200 -15.32 -9.40 -4.16
N SER A 201 -15.97 -8.51 -4.91
CA SER A 201 -16.36 -8.75 -6.30
C SER A 201 -15.14 -8.69 -7.21
N GLN A 202 -14.88 -9.76 -7.98
CA GLN A 202 -13.77 -9.82 -8.95
C GLN A 202 -14.22 -9.46 -10.37
N THR A 203 -15.49 -9.69 -10.70
CA THR A 203 -16.10 -9.41 -12.00
C THR A 203 -17.53 -8.93 -11.78
N ASP A 204 -18.06 -8.15 -12.73
CA ASP A 204 -19.48 -7.83 -12.74
C ASP A 204 -20.29 -9.09 -13.07
N MET A 205 -21.00 -9.61 -12.08
CA MET A 205 -21.84 -10.81 -12.24
C MET A 205 -23.14 -10.52 -13.00
N THR A 206 -23.54 -9.25 -13.15
CA THR A 206 -24.77 -8.86 -13.86
C THR A 206 -24.59 -8.79 -15.38
N SER A 207 -23.35 -8.78 -15.85
CA SER A 207 -23.01 -8.76 -17.29
C SER A 207 -23.12 -10.14 -17.99
N PHE A 208 -23.46 -11.20 -17.25
CA PHE A 208 -23.54 -12.58 -17.75
C PHE A 208 -24.94 -13.21 -17.66
N GLU A 209 -25.96 -12.41 -17.31
CA GLU A 209 -27.39 -12.77 -17.40
C GLU A 209 -27.98 -12.30 -18.74
#